data_AF-A0A9E5H2F6-F1
#
_entry.id   AF-A0A9E5H2F6-F1
#
_cell.length_a   1.000
_cell.length_b   1.000
_cell.length_c   1.000
_cell.angle_alpha   90.00
_cell.angle_beta   90.00
_cell.angle_gamma   90.00
#
_symmetry.space_group_name_H-M   'P 1'
#
loop_
_entity.id
_entity.type
_entity.pdbx_description
1 polymer ?
#
loop_
_entity_poly.entity_id
_entity_poly.type
_entity_poly.pdbx_seq_one_letter_code
_entity_poly.pdbx_strand_id
1 'polypeptide(L)' 'MKITDKVKNVTSTIISRFWGTLEQVNFDFTFDTGKSVNLTHEVYGKSDGIAILLYNPTTKKVILTKQFRMP' A
#
# COMPACT_ATOMS: atom_id res chain seq x y z
N MET A 1 3.36 -17.44 -13.87
CA MET A 1 1.98 -16.90 -13.84
C MET A 1 2.05 -15.43 -13.52
N LYS A 2 1.41 -14.54 -14.29
CA LYS A 2 1.43 -13.10 -13.96
C LYS A 2 0.54 -12.87 -12.74
N ILE A 3 0.83 -11.85 -11.93
CA ILE A 3 0.02 -11.52 -10.74
C ILE A 3 -1.44 -11.23 -11.12
N THR A 4 -1.66 -10.61 -12.28
CA THR A 4 -2.99 -10.37 -12.86
C THR A 4 -3.80 -11.65 -13.06
N ASP A 5 -3.15 -12.79 -13.26
CA ASP A 5 -3.85 -14.06 -13.49
C ASP A 5 -4.29 -14.71 -12.15
N LYS A 6 -3.69 -14.28 -11.03
CA LYS A 6 -3.94 -14.80 -9.67
C LYS A 6 -5.02 -14.05 -8.91
N VAL A 7 -5.42 -12.87 -9.39
CA VAL A 7 -6.41 -12.00 -8.72
C VAL A 7 -7.69 -11.96 -9.54
N LYS A 8 -8.82 -12.27 -8.92
CA LYS A 8 -10.15 -12.24 -9.57
C LYS A 8 -11.20 -11.59 -8.68
N ASN A 9 -12.32 -11.23 -9.27
CA ASN A 9 -13.53 -10.76 -8.57
C ASN A 9 -13.26 -9.60 -7.60
N VAL A 10 -12.42 -8.64 -8.01
CA VAL A 10 -12.08 -7.49 -7.17
C VAL A 10 -13.29 -6.57 -7.02
N THR A 11 -13.69 -6.31 -5.78
CA THR A 11 -14.72 -5.35 -5.40
C THR A 11 -14.17 -4.39 -4.35
N SER A 12 -14.72 -3.18 -4.29
CA SER A 12 -14.32 -2.17 -3.29
C SER A 12 -15.55 -1.46 -2.75
N THR A 13 -15.61 -1.29 -1.44
CA THR A 13 -16.66 -0.54 -0.73
C THR A 13 -16.01 0.51 0.15
N ILE A 14 -16.41 1.77 0.00
CA ILE A 14 -15.93 2.84 0.88
C ILE A 14 -16.64 2.72 2.23
N ILE A 15 -15.84 2.59 3.30
CA ILE A 15 -16.34 2.47 4.67
C ILE A 15 -16.13 3.75 5.49
N SER A 16 -15.23 4.65 5.07
CA SER A 16 -15.10 5.99 5.66
C SER A 16 -14.52 7.02 4.68
N ARG A 17 -14.92 8.29 4.85
CA ARG A 17 -14.39 9.47 4.14
C ARG A 17 -14.05 10.64 5.07
N PHE A 18 -13.79 10.36 6.35
CA PHE A 18 -13.67 11.42 7.35
C PHE A 18 -12.38 12.26 7.21
N TRP A 19 -11.20 11.62 7.21
CA TRP A 19 -9.90 12.29 7.04
C TRP A 19 -9.22 11.86 5.73
N GLY A 20 -9.22 10.56 5.47
CA GLY A 20 -8.89 9.96 4.19
C GLY A 20 -9.97 8.98 3.76
N THR A 21 -9.89 8.48 2.53
CA THR A 21 -10.79 7.40 2.08
C THR A 21 -10.27 6.08 2.63
N LEU A 22 -11.12 5.39 3.39
CA LEU A 22 -10.92 4.01 3.82
C LEU A 22 -11.83 3.12 2.99
N GLU A 23 -11.23 2.19 2.26
CA GLU A 23 -11.91 1.23 1.38
C GLU A 23 -11.73 -0.19 1.89
N GLN A 24 -12.81 -0.97 1.94
CA GLN A 24 -12.75 -2.41 2.08
C GLN A 24 -12.67 -3.02 0.68
N VAL A 25 -11.54 -3.63 0.34
CA VAL A 25 -11.29 -4.29 -0.93
C VAL A 25 -11.40 -5.80 -0.75
N ASN A 26 -12.29 -6.44 -1.49
CA ASN A 26 -12.47 -7.90 -1.49
C ASN A 26 -12.06 -8.48 -2.84
N PHE A 27 -11.33 -9.59 -2.83
CA PHE A 27 -10.88 -10.27 -4.05
C PHE A 27 -10.56 -11.74 -3.80
N ASP A 28 -10.61 -12.54 -4.87
CA ASP A 28 -10.14 -13.91 -4.85
C ASP A 28 -8.68 -13.97 -5.26
N PHE A 29 -7.86 -14.67 -4.46
CA PHE A 29 -6.44 -14.89 -4.72
C PHE A 29 -6.12 -16.37 -4.88
N THR A 30 -5.48 -16.72 -6.00
CA THR A 30 -4.95 -18.07 -6.25
C THR A 30 -3.48 -18.14 -5.87
N PHE A 31 -3.17 -18.92 -4.83
CA PHE A 31 -1.79 -19.20 -4.40
C PHE A 31 -1.05 -20.07 -5.42
N ASP A 32 0.28 -20.12 -5.30
CA ASP A 32 1.12 -21.00 -6.13
C ASP A 32 0.80 -22.49 -5.96
N THR A 33 0.16 -22.86 -4.85
CA THR A 33 -0.35 -24.22 -4.60
C THR A 33 -1.62 -24.54 -5.42
N GLY A 34 -2.17 -23.59 -6.17
CA GLY A 34 -3.42 -23.71 -6.90
C GLY A 34 -4.68 -23.48 -6.06
N LYS A 35 -4.53 -23.36 -4.72
CA LYS A 35 -5.66 -23.04 -3.83
C LYS A 35 -6.10 -21.60 -4.04
N SER A 36 -7.39 -21.40 -4.27
CA SER A 36 -8.01 -20.07 -4.30
C SER A 36 -8.70 -19.76 -2.98
N VAL A 37 -8.52 -18.53 -2.49
CA VAL A 37 -9.15 -18.04 -1.26
C VAL A 37 -9.71 -16.65 -1.49
N ASN A 38 -10.82 -16.34 -0.82
CA ASN A 38 -11.37 -14.99 -0.78
C ASN A 38 -10.68 -14.19 0.33
N LEU A 39 -10.15 -13.01 -0.01
CA LEU A 39 -9.43 -12.12 0.89
C LEU A 39 -10.13 -10.76 0.95
N THR A 40 -10.12 -10.16 2.13
CA THR A 40 -10.63 -8.82 2.38
C THR A 40 -9.55 -7.99 3.05
N HIS A 41 -9.27 -6.81 2.51
CA HIS A 41 -8.28 -5.87 3.04
C HIS A 41 -8.89 -4.47 3.17
N GLU A 42 -8.58 -3.79 4.27
CA GLU A 42 -8.83 -2.36 4.39
C GLU A 42 -7.65 -1.58 3.82
N VAL A 43 -7.95 -0.66 2.91
CA VAL A 43 -6.98 0.17 2.19
C VAL A 43 -7.24 1.63 2.55
N TYR A 44 -6.26 2.25 3.18
CA TYR A 44 -6.33 3.65 3.60
C TYR A 44 -5.36 4.51 2.81
N GLY A 45 -5.81 5.69 2.37
CA GLY A 45 -4.91 6.75 1.92
C GLY A 45 -4.15 6.42 0.62
N LYS A 46 -4.89 6.22 -0.47
CA LYS A 46 -4.39 5.90 -1.82
C LYS A 46 -3.73 7.11 -2.53
N SER A 47 -2.79 7.78 -1.86
CA SER A 47 -2.06 8.93 -2.42
C SER A 47 -0.58 8.61 -2.61
N ASP A 48 0.00 9.12 -3.69
CA ASP A 48 1.42 8.99 -3.96
C ASP A 48 2.24 9.97 -3.11
N GLY A 49 3.49 9.60 -2.84
CA GLY A 49 4.45 10.44 -2.12
C GLY A 49 5.80 10.48 -2.82
N ILE A 50 6.53 11.57 -2.63
CA ILE A 50 7.90 11.73 -3.14
C ILE A 50 8.85 11.84 -1.96
N ALA A 51 9.96 11.11 -2.02
CA ALA A 51 11.05 11.20 -1.05
C ALA A 51 12.37 11.49 -1.77
N ILE A 52 13.28 12.19 -1.10
CA ILE A 52 14.64 12.47 -1.57
C ILE A 52 15.65 12.06 -0.49
N LEU A 53 16.77 11.46 -0.91
CA LEU A 53 17.91 11.18 -0.05
C LEU A 53 19.06 12.11 -0.43
N LEU A 54 19.46 12.95 0.52
CA LEU A 54 20.61 13.83 0.36
C LEU A 54 21.84 13.20 1.02
N TYR A 55 22.85 12.88 0.21
CA TYR A 55 24.09 12.24 0.64
C TYR A 55 25.31 13.07 0.20
N ASN A 56 26.28 13.23 1.11
CA ASN A 56 27.56 13.87 0.83
C ASN A 56 28.67 12.81 0.71
N PRO A 57 29.27 12.59 -0.48
CA PRO A 57 30.26 11.53 -0.70
C PRO A 57 31.60 11.78 -0.01
N THR A 58 31.99 13.05 0.15
CA THR A 58 33.26 13.42 0.79
C THR A 58 33.23 13.14 2.29
N THR A 59 32.13 13.48 2.96
CA THR A 59 31.98 13.32 4.42
C THR A 59 31.31 12.01 4.82
N LYS A 60 30.74 11.28 3.84
CA LYS A 60 29.94 10.06 4.05
C LYS A 60 28.74 10.27 4.98
N LYS A 61 28.14 11.47 4.98
CA LYS A 61 26.99 11.83 5.83
C LYS A 61 25.71 12.00 5.01
N VAL A 62 24.58 11.84 5.69
CA VAL A 62 23.23 12.10 5.16
C VAL A 62 22.57 13.27 5.87
N ILE A 63 21.67 13.96 5.18
CA ILE A 63 20.81 14.99 5.78
C ILE A 63 19.46 14.36 6.08
N LEU A 64 18.98 14.56 7.31
CA LEU A 64 17.70 14.05 7.80
C LEU A 64 16.87 15.21 8.37
N THR A 65 15.55 15.04 8.37
CA THR A 65 14.60 15.95 9.03
C THR A 65 14.07 15.33 10.30
N LYS A 66 13.85 16.13 11.35
CA LYS A 66 13.18 15.70 12.58
C LYS A 66 11.88 16.47 12.76
N GLN A 67 10.76 15.75 12.84
CA GLN A 67 9.42 16.32 12.95
C GLN A 67 8.57 15.45 13.88
N PHE A 68 7.65 16.06 14.63
CA PHE A 68 6.58 15.31 15.31
C PHE A 68 5.59 14.76 14.28
N ARG A 69 5.21 13.48 14.44
CA ARG A 69 4.24 12.80 13.58
C ARG A 69 3.23 12.08 14.47
N MET A 70 2.04 12.67 14.63
CA MET A 70 0.88 11.95 15.16
C MET A 70 0.38 11.00 14.05
N PRO A 71 0.21 9.70 14.35
CA PRO A 71 -0.26 8.71 13.37
C PRO A 71 -1.75 8.89 13.04
#